data_AF-A0A7K4H1Y1-F1
#
_entry.id   AF-A0A7K4H1Y1-F1
#
_cell.length_a   1.000
_cell.length_b   1.000
_cell.length_c   1.000
_cell.angle_alpha   90.00
_cell.angle_beta   90.00
_cell.angle_gamma   90.00
#
_symmetry.space_group_name_H-M   'P 1'
#
loop_
_entity.id
_entity.type
_entity.pdbx_description
1 polymer ?
#
loop_
_entity_poly.entity_id
_entity_poly.type
_entity_poly.pdbx_seq_one_letter_code
_entity_poly.pdbx_strand_id
1 'polypeptide(L)'
;LNIDIMCEGHENIIDPAKKVSKFLRGYIQLNKQLNKIIENPHNPEILFELTLLTYELEFYENALDFCNYLLEIYPDNNDALKLIPEIKKHNPIEINYIKGLLTQATK
;
A
#
# COMPACT_ATOMS: atom_id res chain seq x y z
N LEU A 1 45.20 8.32 1.05
CA LEU A 1 43.90 8.99 1.25
C LEU A 1 43.00 7.96 1.92
N ASN A 2 42.66 8.15 3.19
CA ASN A 2 41.95 7.15 3.98
C ASN A 2 40.47 7.16 3.55
N ILE A 3 39.97 6.04 3.00
CA ILE A 3 38.60 5.94 2.45
C ILE A 3 37.56 6.12 3.58
N ASP A 4 37.92 5.80 4.82
CA ASP A 4 37.07 5.93 5.99
C ASP A 4 36.64 7.39 6.25
N ILE A 5 37.49 8.38 5.95
CA ILE A 5 37.19 9.81 6.17
C ILE A 5 36.14 10.33 5.17
N MET A 6 35.97 9.68 4.01
CA MET A 6 34.93 10.07 3.04
C MET A 6 33.54 9.54 3.40
N CYS A 7 33.42 8.51 4.24
CA CYS A 7 32.14 7.92 4.59
C CYS A 7 31.48 8.57 5.82
N GLU A 8 32.28 9.07 6.77
CA GLU A 8 31.79 9.68 8.02
C GLU A 8 30.87 10.91 7.79
N GLY A 9 31.02 11.63 6.67
CA GLY A 9 30.14 12.76 6.31
C GLY A 9 28.83 12.38 5.59
N HIS A 10 28.71 11.13 5.11
CA HIS A 10 27.59 10.68 4.27
C HIS A 10 26.60 9.77 4.99
N GLU A 11 26.90 9.32 6.23
CA GLU A 11 26.00 8.51 7.05
C GLU A 11 24.62 9.16 7.21
N ASN A 12 24.60 10.49 7.38
CA ASN A 12 23.40 11.31 7.47
C ASN A 12 22.56 11.35 6.18
N ILE A 13 23.11 10.96 5.03
CA ILE A 13 22.42 10.93 3.72
C ILE A 13 22.00 9.50 3.35
N ILE A 14 22.74 8.49 3.81
CA ILE A 14 22.49 7.08 3.50
C ILE A 14 21.09 6.64 3.98
N ASP A 15 20.70 6.99 5.20
CA ASP A 15 19.41 6.56 5.76
C ASP A 15 18.19 7.24 5.10
N PRO A 16 18.20 8.57 4.85
CA PRO A 16 17.21 9.20 3.98
C PRO A 16 17.13 8.56 2.59
N ALA A 17 18.27 8.26 1.95
CA ALA A 17 18.32 7.63 0.64
C ALA A 17 17.71 6.21 0.67
N LYS A 18 17.96 5.42 1.72
CA LYS A 18 17.31 4.12 1.91
C LYS A 18 15.80 4.27 2.06
N LYS A 19 15.31 5.25 2.83
CA LYS A 19 13.86 5.50 3.01
C LYS A 19 13.20 5.86 1.67
N VAL A 20 13.82 6.75 0.90
CA VAL A 20 13.35 7.12 -0.45
C VAL A 20 13.37 5.91 -1.38
N SER A 21 14.45 5.12 -1.38
CA SER A 21 14.54 3.92 -2.21
C SER A 21 13.45 2.89 -1.88
N LYS A 22 13.17 2.68 -0.58
CA LYS A 22 12.09 1.79 -0.12
C LYS A 22 10.72 2.31 -0.59
N PHE A 23 10.47 3.62 -0.41
CA PHE A 23 9.22 4.25 -0.86
C PHE A 23 9.03 4.10 -2.37
N LEU A 24 10.05 4.42 -3.18
CA LEU A 24 9.98 4.28 -4.64
C LEU A 24 9.73 2.84 -5.06
N ARG A 25 10.37 1.87 -4.41
CA ARG A 25 10.14 0.44 -4.68
C ARG A 25 8.70 0.04 -4.37
N GLY A 26 8.18 0.44 -3.20
CA GLY A 26 6.79 0.19 -2.83
C GLY A 26 5.82 0.83 -3.80
N TYR A 27 6.07 2.07 -4.23
CA TYR A 27 5.24 2.78 -5.20
C TYR A 27 5.24 2.11 -6.58
N ILE A 28 6.39 1.63 -7.06
CA ILE A 28 6.46 0.84 -8.32
C ILE A 28 5.64 -0.44 -8.19
N GLN A 29 5.74 -1.13 -7.07
CA GLN A 29 4.97 -2.36 -6.82
C GLN A 29 3.47 -2.08 -6.74
N LEU A 30 3.06 -0.99 -6.08
CA LEU A 30 1.68 -0.52 -6.03
C LEU A 30 1.12 -0.32 -7.44
N ASN A 31 1.81 0.43 -8.30
CA ASN A 31 1.38 0.65 -9.69
C ASN A 31 1.23 -0.66 -10.48
N LYS A 32 2.15 -1.61 -10.28
CA LYS A 32 2.06 -2.91 -10.92
C LYS A 32 0.81 -3.68 -10.48
N GLN A 33 0.46 -3.64 -9.20
CA GLN A 33 -0.74 -4.30 -8.68
C GLN A 33 -2.03 -3.58 -9.11
N LEU A 34 -2.00 -2.25 -9.20
CA LEU A 34 -3.13 -1.47 -9.73
C LEU A 34 -3.48 -1.87 -11.17
N ASN A 35 -2.48 -2.16 -12.01
CA ASN A 35 -2.75 -2.65 -13.36
C ASN A 35 -3.41 -4.05 -13.36
N LYS A 36 -2.97 -4.94 -12.47
CA LYS A 36 -3.54 -6.29 -12.39
C LYS A 36 -4.95 -6.32 -11.81
N ILE A 37 -5.27 -5.46 -10.85
CA ILE A 37 -6.63 -5.39 -10.31
C ILE A 37 -7.60 -4.85 -11.37
N ILE A 38 -7.16 -3.99 -12.29
CA ILE A 38 -8.01 -3.57 -13.42
C ILE A 38 -8.37 -4.76 -14.33
N GLU A 39 -7.45 -5.69 -14.54
CA GLU A 39 -7.71 -6.92 -15.31
C GLU A 39 -8.58 -7.93 -14.54
N ASN A 40 -8.44 -7.99 -13.21
CA ASN A 40 -9.19 -8.89 -12.34
C ASN A 40 -9.75 -8.18 -11.09
N PRO A 41 -10.83 -7.37 -11.23
CA PRO A 41 -11.27 -6.40 -10.21
C PRO A 41 -11.70 -6.97 -8.86
N HIS A 42 -12.05 -8.25 -8.82
CA HIS A 42 -12.55 -8.91 -7.62
C HIS A 42 -11.59 -9.96 -7.06
N ASN A 43 -10.32 -9.95 -7.49
CA ASN A 43 -9.35 -10.91 -6.96
C ASN A 43 -8.96 -10.54 -5.51
N PRO A 44 -9.25 -11.42 -4.52
CA PRO A 44 -9.01 -11.13 -3.11
C PRO A 44 -7.54 -10.98 -2.75
N GLU A 45 -6.67 -11.75 -3.40
CA GLU A 45 -5.22 -11.71 -3.17
C GLU A 45 -4.65 -10.36 -3.62
N ILE A 46 -5.06 -9.88 -4.81
CA ILE A 46 -4.61 -8.59 -5.34
C ILE A 46 -5.14 -7.44 -4.47
N LEU A 47 -6.41 -7.49 -4.05
CA LEU A 47 -6.99 -6.49 -3.14
C LEU A 47 -6.27 -6.45 -1.79
N PHE A 48 -5.91 -7.61 -1.25
CA PHE A 48 -5.16 -7.67 0.00
C PHE A 48 -3.72 -7.16 -0.18
N GLU A 49 -3.03 -7.50 -1.27
CA GLU A 49 -1.70 -6.95 -1.59
C GLU A 49 -1.74 -5.42 -1.73
N LEU A 50 -2.78 -4.88 -2.40
CA LEU A 50 -2.98 -3.43 -2.50
C LEU A 50 -3.20 -2.78 -1.14
N THR A 51 -3.95 -3.43 -0.25
CA THR A 51 -4.14 -2.99 1.14
C THR A 51 -2.81 -2.91 1.88
N LEU A 52 -1.98 -3.94 1.80
CA LEU A 52 -0.67 -3.97 2.45
C LEU A 52 0.29 -2.91 1.88
N LEU A 53 0.37 -2.78 0.56
CA LEU A 53 1.26 -1.81 -0.08
C LEU A 53 0.88 -0.38 0.27
N THR A 54 -0.42 -0.06 0.28
CA THR A 54 -0.90 1.26 0.68
C THR A 54 -0.66 1.53 2.16
N TYR A 55 -0.85 0.52 3.04
CA TYR A 55 -0.50 0.63 4.46
C TYR A 55 1.01 0.88 4.68
N GLU A 56 1.88 0.12 4.01
CA GLU A 56 3.34 0.28 4.11
C GLU A 56 3.86 1.60 3.55
N LEU A 57 3.15 2.18 2.58
CA LEU A 57 3.41 3.51 2.02
C LEU A 57 2.75 4.63 2.83
N GLU A 58 2.10 4.30 3.94
CA GLU A 58 1.41 5.23 4.84
C GLU A 58 0.20 5.94 4.18
N PHE A 59 -0.37 5.36 3.13
CA PHE A 59 -1.62 5.79 2.50
C PHE A 59 -2.81 5.12 3.18
N TYR A 60 -3.05 5.48 4.44
CA TYR A 60 -3.99 4.77 5.32
C TYR A 60 -5.45 4.85 4.85
N GLU A 61 -5.87 5.95 4.22
CA GLU A 61 -7.20 6.10 3.64
C GLU A 61 -7.43 5.09 2.50
N ASN A 62 -6.45 4.96 1.61
CA ASN A 62 -6.49 3.97 0.53
C ASN A 62 -6.42 2.55 1.06
N ALA A 63 -5.60 2.30 2.08
CA ALA A 63 -5.52 0.99 2.73
C ALA A 63 -6.88 0.60 3.33
N LEU A 64 -7.54 1.52 4.04
CA LEU A 64 -8.85 1.27 4.61
C LEU A 64 -9.90 0.99 3.53
N ASP A 65 -9.91 1.76 2.44
CA ASP A 65 -10.87 1.61 1.34
C ASP A 65 -10.66 0.28 0.58
N PHE A 66 -9.42 -0.14 0.28
CA PHE A 66 -9.13 -1.47 -0.28
C PHE A 66 -9.57 -2.60 0.66
N CYS A 67 -9.27 -2.46 1.96
CA CYS A 67 -9.60 -3.45 2.97
C CYS A 67 -11.12 -3.61 3.15
N ASN A 68 -11.85 -2.49 3.18
CA ASN A 68 -13.31 -2.50 3.28
C ASN A 68 -13.92 -3.14 2.03
N TYR A 69 -13.46 -2.80 0.83
CA TYR A 69 -13.95 -3.40 -0.40
C TYR A 69 -13.66 -4.90 -0.48
N LEU A 70 -12.48 -5.34 -0.02
CA LEU A 70 -12.15 -6.76 0.11
C LEU A 70 -13.16 -7.48 1.03
N LEU A 71 -13.51 -6.89 2.17
CA LEU A 71 -14.48 -7.46 3.11
C LEU A 71 -15.94 -7.39 2.60
N GLU A 72 -16.27 -6.45 1.72
CA GLU A 72 -17.58 -6.44 1.05
C GLU A 72 -17.76 -7.67 0.14
N ILE A 73 -16.70 -8.09 -0.57
CA ILE A 73 -16.75 -9.25 -1.49
C ILE A 73 -16.46 -10.55 -0.73
N TYR A 74 -15.55 -10.51 0.24
CA TYR A 74 -15.07 -11.64 1.03
C TYR A 74 -15.15 -11.33 2.53
N PRO A 75 -16.35 -11.42 3.14
CA PRO A 75 -16.58 -11.00 4.53
C PRO A 75 -15.73 -11.74 5.57
N ASP A 76 -15.36 -12.98 5.28
CA ASP A 76 -14.59 -13.85 6.19
C ASP A 76 -13.08 -13.80 5.94
N ASN A 77 -12.58 -12.77 5.22
CA ASN A 77 -11.15 -12.62 5.01
C ASN A 77 -10.43 -12.24 6.32
N ASN A 78 -9.89 -13.25 6.98
CA ASN A 78 -9.22 -13.12 8.29
C ASN A 78 -8.05 -12.13 8.27
N ASP A 79 -7.32 -12.03 7.16
CA ASP A 79 -6.16 -11.17 7.08
C ASP A 79 -6.56 -9.69 7.00
N ALA A 80 -7.61 -9.38 6.22
CA ALA A 80 -8.23 -8.06 6.19
C ALA A 80 -8.82 -7.67 7.56
N LEU A 81 -9.55 -8.59 8.22
CA LEU A 81 -10.12 -8.33 9.55
C LEU A 81 -9.06 -8.00 10.60
N LYS A 82 -7.89 -8.65 10.54
CA LYS A 82 -6.76 -8.36 11.44
C LYS A 82 -6.11 -7.00 11.17
N LEU A 83 -6.14 -6.53 9.93
CA LEU A 83 -5.45 -5.30 9.51
C LEU A 83 -6.27 -4.03 9.76
N ILE A 84 -7.61 -4.10 9.75
CA ILE A 84 -8.51 -2.97 10.01
C ILE A 84 -8.15 -2.21 11.31
N PRO A 85 -7.97 -2.87 12.48
CA PRO A 85 -7.60 -2.17 13.72
C PRO A 85 -6.26 -1.44 13.60
N GLU A 86 -5.27 -2.03 12.91
CA GLU A 86 -3.96 -1.42 12.71
C GLU A 86 -4.06 -0.17 11.84
N ILE A 87 -4.82 -0.22 10.74
CA ILE A 87 -5.11 0.93 9.89
C ILE A 87 -5.82 2.03 10.69
N LYS A 88 -6.84 1.67 11.49
CA LYS A 88 -7.64 2.64 12.25
C LYS A 88 -6.85 3.39 13.34
N LYS A 89 -5.72 2.87 13.83
CA LYS A 89 -4.84 3.60 14.76
C LYS A 89 -4.32 4.93 14.19
N HIS A 90 -4.27 5.03 12.86
CA HIS A 90 -3.79 6.23 12.16
C HIS A 90 -4.91 7.26 11.89
N ASN A 91 -6.14 6.99 12.34
CA ASN A 91 -7.33 7.83 12.12
C ASN A 91 -7.56 8.23 10.64
N PRO A 92 -7.51 7.28 9.68
CA PRO A 92 -7.79 7.60 8.29
C PRO A 92 -9.25 8.05 8.11
N ILE A 93 -9.46 8.95 7.17
CA ILE A 93 -10.80 9.32 6.72
C ILE A 93 -11.38 8.17 5.90
N GLU A 94 -12.61 7.76 6.19
CA GLU A 94 -13.31 6.78 5.35
C GLU A 94 -13.65 7.41 4.00
N ILE A 95 -13.08 6.81 2.96
CA ILE A 95 -13.36 7.13 1.56
C ILE A 95 -13.98 5.90 0.88
N ASN A 96 -14.63 6.10 -0.26
CA ASN A 96 -15.23 5.03 -1.06
C ASN A 96 -14.88 5.26 -2.53
N TYR A 97 -13.58 5.26 -2.82
CA TYR A 97 -13.02 5.58 -4.13
C TYR A 97 -12.83 4.32 -4.98
N ILE A 98 -12.28 3.26 -4.37
CA ILE A 98 -11.84 2.05 -5.08
C ILE A 98 -13.02 1.30 -5.69
N LYS A 99 -14.14 1.18 -4.97
CA LYS A 99 -15.36 0.57 -5.50
C LYS A 99 -15.85 1.30 -6.76
N GLY A 100 -15.79 2.63 -6.77
CA GLY A 100 -16.14 3.44 -7.92
C GLY A 100 -15.18 3.28 -9.09
N LEU A 101 -13.88 3.18 -8.82
CA LEU A 101 -12.84 2.95 -9.82
C LEU A 101 -12.98 1.57 -10.49
N LEU A 102 -13.15 0.53 -9.69
CA LEU A 102 -13.16 -0.86 -10.16
C LEU A 102 -14.47 -1.23 -10.88
N THR A 103 -15.60 -0.67 -10.46
CA THR A 103 -16.89 -0.85 -11.16
C THR A 103 -16.95 -0.17 -12.53
N GLN A 104 -16.17 0.91 -12.73
CA GLN A 104 -16.03 1.56 -14.04
C GLN A 104 -15.12 0.76 -14.99
N ALA A 105 -14.10 0.08 -14.46
CA ALA A 105 -13.20 -0.76 -15.24
C ALA A 105 -13.86 -2.04 -15.80
N THR A 106 -15.01 -2.44 -15.25
CA THR A 106 -15.80 -3.60 -15.70
C THR A 106 -16.85 -3.31 -16.80
N LYS A 107 -16.97 -2.06 -17.27
CA LYS A 107 -17.89 -1.66 -18.36
C LYS A 107 -17.15 -1.54 -19.69
#